data_AF-A0A2S9D995-F1
#
_entry.id   AF-A0A2S9D995-F1
#
_cell.length_a   1.000
_cell.length_b   1.000
_cell.length_c   1.000
_cell.angle_alpha   90.00
_cell.angle_beta   90.00
_cell.angle_gamma   90.00
#
_symmetry.space_group_name_H-M   'P 1'
#
loop_
_entity.id
_entity.type
_entity.pdbx_description
1 polymer ?
#
loop_
_entity_poly.entity_id
_entity_poly.type
_entity_poly.pdbx_seq_one_letter_code
_entity_poly.pdbx_strand_id
1 'polypeptide(L)'
;MASMAFHLHPKWSPLVGQLVIVKLLDIEIRRGVVDAVTDDEQILWLDSDGAEPRRLFHRADGFKVWVDYRWETGRSSLCPGVQHPAAP
;
A
#
# COMPACT_ATOMS: atom_id res chain seq x y z
N MET A 1 19.85 5.18 -8.76
CA MET A 1 18.73 4.23 -8.69
C MET A 1 17.98 4.54 -7.42
N ALA A 2 16.74 5.05 -7.51
CA ALA A 2 15.95 5.33 -6.32
C ALA A 2 15.63 4.01 -5.63
N SER A 3 16.13 3.82 -4.41
CA SER A 3 15.81 2.67 -3.57
C SER A 3 14.35 2.84 -3.14
N MET A 4 13.41 2.15 -3.80
CA MET A 4 12.00 2.10 -3.36
C MET A 4 11.94 1.43 -1.99
N ALA A 5 11.89 2.25 -0.94
CA ALA A 5 11.72 1.77 0.43
C ALA A 5 10.25 1.40 0.60
N PHE A 6 9.96 0.10 0.50
CA PHE A 6 8.67 -0.43 0.94
C PHE A 6 8.60 -0.34 2.46
N HIS A 7 7.47 0.13 2.99
CA HIS A 7 7.24 0.28 4.42
C HIS A 7 6.11 -0.63 4.88
N LEU A 8 6.31 -1.31 6.02
CA LEU A 8 5.26 -2.14 6.63
C LEU A 8 4.09 -1.25 7.03
N HIS A 9 2.89 -1.59 6.54
CA HIS A 9 1.69 -0.83 6.83
C HIS A 9 0.79 -1.60 7.81
N PRO A 10 0.49 -1.05 9.01
CA PRO A 10 -0.25 -1.76 10.05
C PRO A 10 -1.77 -1.84 9.80
N LYS A 11 -2.30 -0.97 8.93
CA LYS A 11 -3.71 -0.92 8.55
C LYS A 11 -3.91 -1.32 7.10
N TRP A 12 -4.96 -2.04 6.77
CA TRP A 12 -5.16 -2.51 5.38
C TRP A 12 -6.13 -1.63 4.62
N SER A 13 -7.16 -1.09 5.26
CA SER A 13 -8.21 -0.32 4.59
C SER A 13 -7.71 0.89 3.78
N PRO A 14 -6.68 1.66 4.23
CA PRO A 14 -6.14 2.77 3.43
C PRO A 14 -5.41 2.34 2.16
N LEU A 15 -5.13 1.04 2.01
CA LEU A 15 -4.32 0.51 0.90
C LEU A 15 -5.16 0.18 -0.33
N VAL A 16 -6.49 0.21 -0.25
CA VAL A 16 -7.37 -0.02 -1.40
C VAL A 16 -6.97 0.90 -2.57
N GLY A 17 -6.73 0.31 -3.74
CA GLY A 17 -6.22 0.98 -4.94
C GLY A 17 -4.71 1.21 -4.98
N GLN A 18 -3.95 0.86 -3.94
CA GLN A 18 -2.50 1.00 -3.89
C GLN A 18 -1.77 -0.27 -4.35
N LEU A 19 -0.60 -0.08 -4.96
CA LEU A 19 0.32 -1.17 -5.27
C LEU A 19 1.09 -1.57 -4.00
N VAL A 20 0.96 -2.83 -3.61
CA VAL A 20 1.57 -3.36 -2.38
C VAL A 20 2.34 -4.65 -2.63
N ILE A 21 3.18 -4.99 -1.65
CA ILE A 21 3.83 -6.30 -1.52
C ILE A 21 3.25 -7.01 -0.31
N VAL A 22 2.74 -8.22 -0.52
CA VAL A 22 2.33 -9.13 0.55
C VAL A 22 3.50 -10.07 0.87
N LYS A 23 3.90 -10.10 2.14
CA LYS A 23 4.97 -10.95 2.65
C LYS A 23 4.48 -11.92 3.73
N LEU A 24 5.08 -13.09 3.79
CA LEU A 24 4.92 -14.07 4.89
C LEU A 24 6.31 -14.50 5.35
N LEU A 25 6.58 -14.41 6.65
CA LEU A 25 7.90 -14.74 7.21
C LEU A 25 9.06 -14.01 6.47
N ASP A 26 8.83 -12.74 6.12
CA ASP A 26 9.74 -11.87 5.34
C ASP A 26 9.93 -12.24 3.85
N ILE A 27 9.34 -13.35 3.39
CA ILE A 27 9.35 -13.77 1.99
C ILE A 27 8.25 -13.02 1.23
N GLU A 28 8.60 -12.43 0.09
CA GLU A 28 7.62 -11.85 -0.84
C GLU A 28 6.77 -12.96 -1.47
N ILE A 29 5.47 -12.90 -1.22
CA ILE A 29 4.50 -13.90 -1.70
C ILE A 29 3.83 -13.43 -2.97
N ARG A 30 3.44 -12.14 -3.02
CA ARG A 30 2.80 -11.53 -4.19
C ARG A 30 2.90 -10.02 -4.13
N ARG A 31 3.03 -9.41 -5.30
CA ARG A 31 2.85 -7.98 -5.52
C ARG A 31 1.55 -7.76 -6.30
N GLY A 32 0.82 -6.69 -6.00
CA GLY A 32 -0.42 -6.38 -6.72
C GLY A 32 -1.13 -5.15 -6.19
N VAL A 33 -2.16 -4.71 -6.92
CA VAL A 33 -3.05 -3.64 -6.48
C VAL A 33 -4.07 -4.21 -5.50
N VAL A 34 -4.26 -3.55 -4.37
CA VAL A 34 -5.31 -3.93 -3.42
C VAL A 34 -6.67 -3.58 -4.02
N ASP A 35 -7.51 -4.58 -4.21
CA ASP A 35 -8.86 -4.40 -4.75
C ASP A 35 -9.88 -4.12 -3.63
N ALA A 36 -9.82 -4.88 -2.53
CA ALA A 36 -10.74 -4.72 -1.40
C ALA A 36 -10.10 -5.14 -0.07
N VAL A 37 -10.68 -4.66 1.03
CA VAL A 37 -10.33 -5.04 2.41
C VAL A 37 -11.61 -5.12 3.23
N THR A 38 -11.72 -6.06 4.17
CA THR A 38 -12.82 -6.10 5.14
C THR A 38 -12.77 -4.94 6.12
N ASP A 39 -13.92 -4.54 6.66
CA ASP A 39 -14.02 -3.47 7.67
C ASP A 39 -13.16 -3.77 8.93
N ASP A 40 -13.10 -5.05 9.33
CA ASP A 40 -12.29 -5.57 10.44
C ASP A 40 -10.77 -5.68 10.16
N GLU A 41 -10.32 -5.28 8.97
CA GLU A 41 -8.92 -5.34 8.52
C GLU A 41 -8.28 -6.75 8.54
N GLN A 42 -9.07 -7.82 8.55
CA GLN A 42 -8.55 -9.21 8.59
C GLN A 42 -8.35 -9.83 7.22
N ILE A 43 -9.03 -9.35 6.18
CA ILE A 43 -8.94 -9.92 4.84
C ILE A 43 -8.60 -8.83 3.83
N LEU A 44 -7.63 -9.12 2.98
CA LEU A 44 -7.23 -8.26 1.86
C LEU A 44 -7.28 -9.05 0.56
N TRP A 45 -7.85 -8.44 -0.48
CA TRP A 45 -7.84 -8.96 -1.84
C TRP A 45 -6.86 -8.17 -2.69
N LEU A 46 -5.97 -8.87 -3.39
CA LEU A 46 -5.24 -8.31 -4.53
C LEU A 46 -6.00 -8.60 -5.82
N ASP A 47 -6.05 -7.61 -6.71
CA ASP A 47 -6.65 -7.74 -8.02
C ASP A 47 -5.96 -8.81 -8.89
N SER A 48 -6.62 -9.21 -9.97
CA SER A 48 -6.01 -10.06 -10.98
C SER A 48 -4.87 -9.35 -11.71
N ASP A 49 -3.80 -10.08 -12.02
CA ASP A 49 -2.66 -9.56 -12.80
C ASP A 49 -2.35 -10.53 -13.95
N GLY A 50 -2.82 -10.20 -15.15
CA GLY A 50 -2.71 -11.08 -16.31
C GLY A 50 -3.40 -12.43 -16.11
N ALA A 51 -2.61 -13.50 -16.06
CA ALA A 51 -3.12 -14.86 -15.83
C ALA A 51 -3.34 -15.19 -14.35
N GLU A 52 -2.82 -14.37 -13.43
CA GLU A 52 -2.98 -14.58 -11.99
C GLU A 52 -4.35 -14.08 -11.53
N PRO A 53 -5.24 -14.95 -11.01
CA PRO A 53 -6.55 -14.51 -10.56
C PRO A 53 -6.44 -13.62 -9.32
N ARG A 54 -7.53 -12.90 -9.03
CA ARG A 54 -7.73 -12.18 -7.77
C ARG A 54 -7.48 -13.13 -6.59
N ARG A 55 -6.70 -12.68 -5.61
CA ARG A 55 -6.26 -13.53 -4.49
C ARG A 55 -6.52 -12.87 -3.15
N LEU A 56 -7.03 -13.65 -2.21
CA LEU A 56 -7.28 -13.23 -0.84
C LEU A 56 -6.13 -13.63 0.10
N PHE A 57 -5.91 -12.81 1.12
CA PHE A 57 -4.93 -13.01 2.19
C PHE A 57 -5.56 -12.72 3.55
N HIS A 58 -5.44 -13.65 4.50
CA HIS A 58 -5.91 -13.45 5.87
C HIS A 58 -4.79 -12.97 6.79
N ARG A 59 -5.05 -11.92 7.55
CA ARG A 59 -4.10 -11.37 8.53
C ARG A 59 -3.70 -12.41 9.59
N ALA A 60 -4.64 -13.27 9.98
CA ALA A 60 -4.43 -14.34 10.95
C ALA A 60 -3.38 -15.38 10.49
N ASP A 61 -3.17 -15.54 9.18
CA ASP A 61 -2.13 -16.44 8.64
C ASP A 61 -0.71 -15.82 8.77
N GLY A 62 -0.60 -14.59 9.28
CA GLY A 62 0.68 -13.91 9.48
C GLY A 62 1.15 -13.09 8.27
N PHE A 63 0.29 -12.90 7.26
CA PHE A 63 0.61 -12.03 6.12
C PHE A 63 0.78 -10.57 6.56
N LYS A 64 1.80 -9.93 6.00
CA LYS A 64 2.14 -8.52 6.22
C LYS A 64 2.15 -7.79 4.90
N VAL A 65 1.67 -6.55 4.91
CA VAL A 65 1.53 -5.74 3.70
C VAL A 65 2.50 -4.57 3.76
N TRP A 66 3.24 -4.38 2.68
CA TRP A 66 4.21 -3.32 2.53
C TRP A 66 3.83 -2.44 1.35
N VAL A 67 3.89 -1.12 1.55
CA VAL A 67 3.51 -0.13 0.52
C VAL A 67 4.72 0.72 0.15
N ASP A 68 4.84 1.04 -1.13
CA ASP A 68 5.76 2.07 -1.58
C ASP A 68 5.02 3.42 -1.53
N TYR A 69 5.48 4.26 -0.62
CA TYR A 69 4.97 5.61 -0.47
C TYR A 69 5.60 6.49 -1.54
N ARG A 70 4.98 6.56 -2.73
CA ARG A 70 5.48 7.41 -3.84
C ARG A 70 5.52 8.92 -3.57
N TRP A 71 5.22 9.40 -2.35
CA TRP A 71 5.27 10.84 -2.03
C TRP A 71 6.69 11.42 -2.12
N GLU A 72 7.75 10.60 -2.13
CA GLU A 72 9.12 11.08 -2.35
C GLU A 72 9.46 11.38 -3.82
N THR A 73 8.66 10.93 -4.80
CA THR A 73 8.87 11.26 -6.23
C THR A 73 8.09 12.53 -6.66
N GLY A 74 7.35 13.15 -5.72
CA GLY A 74 6.46 14.28 -5.97
C GLY A 74 6.97 15.66 -5.53
N ARG A 75 8.27 15.87 -5.28
CA ARG A 75 8.82 17.25 -5.11
C ARG A 75 8.97 18.03 -6.42
N SER A 76 8.46 17.50 -7.53
CA SER A 76 8.52 18.14 -8.84
C SER A 76 7.13 18.31 -9.48
N SER A 77 6.20 18.87 -8.73
CA SER A 77 5.10 19.62 -9.33
C SER A 77 4.62 20.66 -8.33
N LEU A 78 5.17 21.86 -8.53
CA LEU A 78 4.72 23.14 -7.99
C LEU A 78 3.21 23.18 -7.70
N CYS A 79 2.87 23.41 -6.45
CA CYS A 79 1.67 24.16 -6.08
C CYS A 79 2.15 25.42 -5.36
N PRO A 80 2.22 26.59 -6.01
CA PRO A 80 2.40 27.84 -5.29
C PRO A 80 1.07 28.21 -4.62
N GLY A 81 1.07 28.27 -3.30
CA GLY A 81 0.02 28.96 -2.55
C GLY A 81 -0.97 28.08 -1.81
N VAL A 82 -0.58 27.66 -0.60
CA VAL A 82 -1.43 27.86 0.58
C VAL A 82 -0.53 28.52 1.62
N GLN A 83 -0.72 29.83 1.78
CA GLN A 83 -0.18 30.57 2.91
C GLN A 83 -0.94 30.08 4.14
N HIS A 84 -0.22 29.49 5.10
CA HIS A 84 -0.78 29.29 6.43
C HIS A 84 -0.99 30.67 7.07
N PRO A 85 -2.19 30.98 7.60
CA PRO A 85 -2.39 32.25 8.30
C PRO A 85 -1.57 32.26 9.58
N ALA A 86 -0.85 33.37 9.78
CA ALA A 86 -0.25 33.73 11.05
C ALA A 86 -1.34 33.94 12.11
N ALA A 87 -1.14 33.41 13.32
CA ALA A 87 -1.68 33.97 14.54
C ALA A 87 -1.05 33.29 15.78
N PRO A 88 -1.01 33.96 16.95
CA PRO A 88 -1.04 35.40 17.21
C PRO A 88 0.34 35.96 17.62
#